data_AF-A0A5J6PXB9-F1
#
_entry.id   AF-A0A5J6PXB9-F1
#
_cell.length_a   1.000
_cell.length_b   1.000
_cell.length_c   1.000
_cell.angle_alpha   90.00
_cell.angle_beta   90.00
_cell.angle_gamma   90.00
#
_symmetry.space_group_name_H-M   'P 1'
#
loop_
_entity.id
_entity.type
_entity.pdbx_description
1 polymer ?
#
loop_
_entity_poly.entity_id
_entity_poly.type
_entity_poly.pdbx_seq_one_letter_code
_entity_poly.pdbx_strand_id
1 'polypeptide(L)'
;MKQTTQTTYSTTLLTALVGSLLLSACVEQSRAKPAQDAAPKQAATAAAATQKQPGHLRLVNDLDRPQDGYCLDVVGSGDYVRFDMPMTAHNCKPGLYADEAVVMEDNGMIHFPAYGVCATAAGINNTILAGAAVMPKGCGERSPFLEAQHLQHFVHRPDGRVELRGSGLCLTVGNESDSTFDPNHRWRTLFMQHCEQAPLSHSQWRFVVPKSS
;
A
#
# COMPACT_ATOMS: atom_id res chain seq x y z
N MET A 1 -5.47 -30.27 -51.12
CA MET A 1 -4.30 -29.39 -51.36
C MET A 1 -3.53 -29.32 -50.03
N LYS A 2 -2.36 -29.99 -49.93
CA LYS A 2 -1.02 -29.37 -49.78
C LYS A 2 -0.99 -28.33 -48.63
N GLN A 3 -0.16 -28.40 -47.58
CA GLN A 3 1.08 -29.12 -47.34
C GLN A 3 1.38 -29.11 -45.83
N THR A 4 1.97 -30.20 -45.35
CA THR A 4 2.69 -30.38 -44.09
C THR A 4 3.85 -29.40 -43.97
N THR A 5 4.14 -28.90 -42.76
CA THR A 5 5.51 -28.51 -42.36
C THR A 5 5.68 -28.71 -40.86
N GLN A 6 6.35 -29.81 -40.50
CA GLN A 6 7.00 -29.98 -39.21
C GLN A 6 8.35 -29.25 -39.28
N THR A 7 8.67 -28.47 -38.25
CA THR A 7 10.00 -27.90 -38.07
C THR A 7 10.67 -28.60 -36.90
N THR A 8 11.69 -29.38 -37.21
CA THR A 8 12.66 -29.98 -36.29
C THR A 8 13.89 -29.07 -36.16
N TYR A 9 14.83 -29.49 -35.31
CA TYR A 9 16.18 -28.95 -35.03
C TYR A 9 16.21 -27.90 -33.90
N SER A 10 17.16 -27.90 -32.97
CA SER A 10 18.39 -28.70 -32.84
C SER A 10 18.85 -28.66 -31.38
N THR A 11 19.20 -29.81 -30.83
CA THR A 11 19.88 -29.95 -29.54
C THR A 11 21.34 -29.55 -29.73
N THR A 12 21.85 -28.60 -28.95
CA THR A 12 23.28 -28.36 -28.83
C THR A 12 23.65 -28.46 -27.35
N LEU A 13 24.14 -29.63 -26.96
CA LEU A 13 25.07 -29.77 -25.84
C LEU A 13 26.36 -29.05 -26.24
N LEU A 14 26.96 -28.26 -25.35
CA LEU A 14 28.42 -28.19 -25.27
C LEU A 14 28.87 -27.71 -23.88
N THR A 15 29.58 -28.63 -23.22
CA THR A 15 30.76 -28.46 -22.35
C THR A 15 30.74 -27.49 -21.16
N ALA A 16 30.84 -28.12 -19.99
CA ALA A 16 31.40 -27.59 -18.77
C ALA A 16 32.84 -27.05 -18.96
N LEU A 17 33.14 -25.93 -18.30
CA LEU A 17 34.49 -25.51 -17.96
C LEU A 17 34.56 -25.30 -16.44
N VAL A 18 35.17 -26.28 -15.80
CA VAL A 18 35.71 -26.21 -14.44
C VAL A 18 36.95 -25.31 -14.50
N GLY A 19 36.95 -24.24 -13.72
CA GLY A 19 38.02 -23.24 -13.69
C GLY A 19 38.31 -22.79 -12.26
N SER A 20 39.17 -23.59 -11.62
CA SER A 20 40.09 -23.32 -10.50
C SER A 20 39.84 -22.16 -9.52
N LEU A 21 39.81 -22.57 -8.25
CA LEU A 21 40.16 -21.80 -7.07
C LEU A 21 41.41 -20.93 -7.30
N LEU A 22 41.31 -19.65 -6.95
CA LEU A 22 42.43 -18.88 -6.41
C LEU A 22 42.07 -18.47 -4.98
N LEU A 23 42.62 -19.23 -4.03
CA LEU A 23 42.81 -18.78 -2.66
C LEU A 23 43.82 -17.63 -2.69
N SER A 24 43.34 -16.38 -2.64
CA SER A 24 44.19 -15.25 -2.25
C SER A 24 44.36 -15.26 -0.74
N ALA A 25 45.60 -15.45 -0.32
CA ALA A 25 46.05 -15.44 1.05
C ALA A 25 45.77 -14.12 1.76
N CYS A 26 45.51 -14.24 3.06
CA CYS A 26 45.34 -13.18 4.03
C CYS A 26 46.51 -12.19 4.00
N VAL A 27 46.22 -10.90 3.89
CA VAL A 27 47.06 -9.84 4.44
C VAL A 27 46.27 -9.18 5.55
N GLU A 28 46.56 -9.64 6.77
CA GLU A 28 46.03 -9.10 8.01
C GLU A 28 46.81 -7.82 8.33
N GLN A 29 46.34 -6.70 7.78
CA GLN A 29 46.93 -5.40 8.00
C GLN A 29 46.35 -4.80 9.29
N SER A 30 47.06 -5.00 10.39
CA SER A 30 46.82 -4.37 11.67
C SER A 30 46.98 -2.85 11.55
N ARG A 31 45.86 -2.14 11.32
CA ARG A 31 45.81 -0.68 11.45
C ARG A 31 45.29 -0.30 12.82
N ALA A 32 46.12 0.48 13.51
CA ALA A 32 45.85 1.10 14.80
C ALA A 32 44.53 1.90 14.79
N LYS A 33 43.81 1.78 15.90
CA LYS A 33 42.55 2.46 16.23
C LYS A 33 42.82 3.96 16.45
N PRO A 34 42.24 4.89 15.68
CA PRO A 34 42.28 6.30 16.05
C PRO A 34 41.33 6.54 17.22
N ALA A 35 41.78 7.37 18.17
CA ALA A 35 41.01 7.83 19.31
C ALA A 35 39.72 8.52 18.82
N GLN A 36 38.59 8.05 19.33
CA GLN A 36 37.29 8.69 19.10
C GLN A 36 37.18 9.87 20.06
N ASP A 37 37.33 11.08 19.53
CA ASP A 37 36.89 12.30 20.19
C ASP A 37 35.40 12.21 20.48
N ALA A 38 35.04 12.39 21.74
CA ALA A 38 33.68 12.36 22.24
C ALA A 38 32.87 13.53 21.66
N ALA A 39 32.06 13.25 20.64
CA ALA A 39 31.04 14.17 20.18
C ALA A 39 30.00 14.39 21.31
N PRO A 40 29.56 15.64 21.55
CA PRO A 40 28.56 15.93 22.57
C PRO A 40 27.22 15.28 22.20
N LYS A 41 26.70 14.42 23.09
CA LYS A 41 25.32 13.91 23.06
C LYS A 41 24.36 15.09 23.21
N GLN A 42 23.94 15.68 22.11
CA GLN A 42 22.73 16.51 22.08
C GLN A 42 21.53 15.58 22.22
N ALA A 43 20.98 15.53 23.43
CA ALA A 43 19.70 14.91 23.70
C ALA A 43 18.62 15.68 22.93
N ALA A 44 18.24 15.15 21.77
CA ALA A 44 17.03 15.56 21.10
C ALA A 44 15.84 15.14 21.97
N THR A 45 15.18 16.11 22.58
CA THR A 45 13.86 15.91 23.19
C THR A 45 12.90 15.53 22.07
N ALA A 46 12.59 14.23 21.96
CA ALA A 46 11.53 13.74 21.10
C ALA A 46 10.22 14.41 21.56
N ALA A 47 9.65 15.25 20.69
CA ALA A 47 8.30 15.75 20.90
C ALA A 47 7.39 14.52 21.00
N ALA A 48 6.64 14.40 22.10
CA ALA A 48 5.64 13.36 22.24
C ALA A 48 4.61 13.54 21.12
N ALA A 49 4.62 12.63 20.14
CA ALA A 49 3.63 12.62 19.08
C ALA A 49 2.26 12.41 19.74
N THR A 50 1.35 13.37 19.56
CA THR A 50 -0.05 13.20 19.96
C THR A 50 -0.58 11.96 19.23
N GLN A 51 -0.87 10.89 19.97
CA GLN A 51 -1.42 9.69 19.37
C GLN A 51 -2.80 10.02 18.78
N LYS A 52 -2.90 9.93 17.46
CA LYS A 52 -4.16 10.13 16.75
C LYS A 52 -5.07 8.92 16.98
N GLN A 53 -6.35 9.21 17.19
CA GLN A 53 -7.38 8.18 17.38
C GLN A 53 -7.63 7.44 16.06
N PRO A 54 -7.60 6.10 16.03
CA PRO A 54 -8.03 5.32 14.87
C PRO A 54 -9.53 5.48 14.60
N GLY A 55 -9.92 5.33 13.33
CA GLY A 55 -11.29 5.37 12.85
C GLY A 55 -11.41 4.77 11.46
N HIS A 56 -12.60 4.82 10.88
CA HIS A 56 -12.82 4.41 9.50
C HIS A 56 -12.52 5.57 8.54
N LEU A 57 -11.90 5.25 7.40
CA LEU A 57 -12.01 6.08 6.20
C LEU A 57 -13.19 5.56 5.38
N ARG A 58 -14.33 6.23 5.52
CA ARG A 58 -15.63 5.82 4.96
C ARG A 58 -15.98 6.65 3.73
N LEU A 59 -16.50 5.99 2.70
CA LEU A 59 -17.09 6.66 1.54
C LEU A 59 -18.29 7.51 1.98
N VAL A 60 -18.39 8.73 1.47
CA VAL A 60 -19.48 9.66 1.85
C VAL A 60 -20.82 9.18 1.34
N ASN A 61 -20.85 8.63 0.12
CA ASN A 61 -22.04 8.02 -0.47
C ASN A 61 -22.06 6.53 -0.10
N ASP A 62 -23.19 6.06 0.41
CA ASP A 62 -23.33 4.66 0.84
C ASP A 62 -23.54 3.69 -0.34
N LEU A 63 -23.73 4.20 -1.56
CA LEU A 63 -23.98 3.45 -2.79
C LEU A 63 -25.11 2.42 -2.61
N ASP A 64 -24.86 1.15 -2.88
CA ASP A 64 -25.80 0.03 -2.70
C ASP A 64 -25.84 -0.52 -1.27
N ARG A 65 -25.22 0.17 -0.30
CA ARG A 65 -25.11 -0.25 1.10
C ARG A 65 -25.68 0.81 2.06
N PRO A 66 -26.95 1.22 1.96
CA PRO A 66 -27.50 2.30 2.78
C PRO A 66 -27.43 2.08 4.31
N GLN A 67 -27.31 0.84 4.78
CA GLN A 67 -27.23 0.49 6.19
C GLN A 67 -25.83 0.63 6.81
N ASP A 68 -24.78 0.42 6.04
CA ASP A 68 -23.40 0.35 6.56
C ASP A 68 -22.35 1.04 5.68
N GLY A 69 -22.66 1.37 4.43
CA GLY A 69 -21.78 2.08 3.50
C GLY A 69 -20.54 1.27 3.16
N TYR A 70 -19.48 1.96 2.72
CA TYR A 70 -18.19 1.36 2.38
C TYR A 70 -17.02 2.02 3.10
N CYS A 71 -16.08 1.22 3.59
CA CYS A 71 -14.90 1.63 4.32
C CYS A 71 -13.63 1.09 3.63
N LEU A 72 -12.53 1.82 3.77
CA LEU A 72 -11.22 1.36 3.34
C LEU A 72 -10.81 0.11 4.14
N ASP A 73 -10.47 -0.98 3.44
CA ASP A 73 -10.26 -2.30 4.04
C ASP A 73 -8.99 -2.99 3.50
N VAL A 74 -8.25 -3.61 4.41
CA VAL A 74 -7.18 -4.57 4.08
C VAL A 74 -7.78 -5.97 3.99
N VAL A 75 -7.65 -6.59 2.83
CA VAL A 75 -8.24 -7.92 2.58
C VAL A 75 -7.77 -8.98 3.57
N GLY A 76 -8.74 -9.72 4.11
CA GLY A 76 -8.52 -10.88 4.98
C GLY A 76 -8.99 -10.61 6.40
N SER A 77 -8.75 -11.56 7.31
CA SER A 77 -9.15 -11.42 8.72
C SER A 77 -8.32 -12.34 9.60
N GLY A 78 -7.99 -11.90 10.82
CA GLY A 78 -7.19 -12.69 11.77
C GLY A 78 -5.84 -13.09 11.17
N ASP A 79 -5.54 -14.38 11.16
CA ASP A 79 -4.29 -14.92 10.60
C ASP A 79 -4.26 -14.94 9.07
N TYR A 80 -5.36 -14.58 8.41
CA TYR A 80 -5.52 -14.64 6.95
C TYR A 80 -5.46 -13.25 6.27
N VAL A 81 -4.95 -12.24 6.96
CA VAL A 81 -4.73 -10.89 6.38
C VAL A 81 -3.70 -10.97 5.24
N ARG A 82 -3.99 -10.31 4.12
CA ARG A 82 -3.24 -10.43 2.86
C ARG A 82 -2.59 -9.10 2.45
N PHE A 83 -1.31 -8.94 2.77
CA PHE A 83 -0.54 -7.74 2.38
C PHE A 83 0.00 -7.78 0.92
N ASP A 84 -0.17 -8.92 0.27
CA ASP A 84 0.18 -9.18 -1.13
C ASP A 84 -0.97 -8.89 -2.10
N MET A 85 -2.18 -8.62 -1.59
CA MET A 85 -3.36 -8.29 -2.39
C MET A 85 -3.69 -6.78 -2.36
N PRO A 86 -4.38 -6.26 -3.39
CA PRO A 86 -4.97 -4.92 -3.33
C PRO A 86 -5.91 -4.76 -2.14
N MET A 87 -5.89 -3.58 -1.55
CA MET A 87 -6.93 -3.12 -0.63
C MET A 87 -8.26 -3.02 -1.36
N THR A 88 -9.35 -3.07 -0.62
CA THR A 88 -10.70 -2.94 -1.16
C THR A 88 -11.48 -1.86 -0.43
N ALA A 89 -12.65 -1.51 -0.98
CA ALA A 89 -13.68 -0.89 -0.18
C ALA A 89 -14.67 -1.98 0.22
N HIS A 90 -14.71 -2.32 1.50
CA HIS A 90 -15.61 -3.32 2.06
C HIS A 90 -16.77 -2.62 2.79
N ASN A 91 -17.93 -3.26 2.94
CA ASN A 91 -18.99 -2.65 3.72
C ASN A 91 -18.52 -2.44 5.17
N CYS A 92 -18.74 -1.24 5.73
CA CYS A 92 -18.17 -0.89 7.02
C CYS A 92 -18.66 -1.81 8.13
N LYS A 93 -17.74 -2.23 9.00
CA LYS A 93 -18.08 -3.09 10.14
C LYS A 93 -18.80 -2.28 11.23
N PRO A 94 -19.66 -2.93 12.06
CA PRO A 94 -20.40 -2.25 13.13
C PRO A 94 -19.51 -1.71 14.27
N GLY A 95 -18.20 -1.99 14.22
CA GLY A 95 -17.18 -1.47 15.13
C GLY A 95 -15.85 -1.30 14.39
N LEU A 96 -14.81 -0.90 15.11
CA LEU A 96 -13.50 -0.63 14.50
C LEU A 96 -12.60 -1.87 14.55
N TYR A 97 -12.63 -2.67 13.49
CA TYR A 97 -11.77 -3.84 13.34
C TYR A 97 -10.41 -3.46 12.75
N ALA A 98 -9.38 -4.24 13.05
CA ALA A 98 -7.98 -3.95 12.72
C ALA A 98 -7.71 -3.64 11.23
N ASP A 99 -8.48 -4.27 10.34
CA ASP A 99 -8.42 -4.16 8.88
C ASP A 99 -9.20 -3.01 8.27
N GLU A 100 -10.08 -2.35 9.04
CA GLU A 100 -10.75 -1.10 8.67
C GLU A 100 -10.36 0.07 9.59
N ALA A 101 -9.45 -0.16 10.53
CA ALA A 101 -8.94 0.81 11.47
C ALA A 101 -7.78 1.59 10.86
N VAL A 102 -7.99 2.88 10.59
CA VAL A 102 -6.95 3.75 10.06
C VAL A 102 -6.68 4.96 10.94
N VAL A 103 -5.45 5.43 10.87
CA VAL A 103 -5.00 6.72 11.39
C VAL A 103 -4.62 7.60 10.20
N MET A 104 -5.22 8.80 10.15
CA MET A 104 -4.85 9.83 9.19
C MET A 104 -3.67 10.63 9.76
N GLU A 105 -2.44 10.29 9.36
CA GLU A 105 -1.22 10.91 9.88
C GLU A 105 -1.07 12.36 9.41
N ASP A 106 -0.41 13.23 10.19
CA ASP A 106 -0.22 14.65 9.84
C ASP A 106 0.59 14.84 8.54
N ASN A 107 1.46 13.88 8.22
CA ASN A 107 2.22 13.90 6.99
C ASN A 107 1.37 13.49 5.77
N GLY A 108 0.14 13.01 5.95
CA GLY A 108 -0.78 12.57 4.91
C GLY A 108 -0.78 11.06 4.65
N MET A 109 -0.08 10.26 5.45
CA MET A 109 -0.20 8.80 5.36
C MET A 109 -1.54 8.31 5.94
N ILE A 110 -2.08 7.26 5.32
CA ILE A 110 -3.24 6.52 5.84
C ILE A 110 -2.69 5.22 6.42
N HIS A 111 -2.55 5.16 7.74
CA HIS A 111 -1.82 4.11 8.46
C HIS A 111 -2.79 3.13 9.13
N PHE A 112 -2.54 1.83 9.00
CA PHE A 112 -3.24 0.75 9.70
C PHE A 112 -2.42 0.32 10.94
N PRO A 113 -2.72 0.84 12.14
CA PRO A 113 -1.85 0.71 13.30
C PRO A 113 -1.67 -0.73 13.78
N ALA A 114 -2.68 -1.59 13.61
CA ALA A 114 -2.60 -2.99 14.00
C ALA A 114 -1.59 -3.80 13.16
N TYR A 115 -1.28 -3.32 11.96
CA TYR A 115 -0.45 -4.04 10.98
C TYR A 115 0.86 -3.33 10.65
N GLY A 116 1.01 -2.05 11.02
CA GLY A 116 2.20 -1.26 10.68
C GLY A 116 2.36 -1.01 9.17
N VAL A 117 1.24 -1.02 8.43
CA VAL A 117 1.20 -0.79 6.97
C VAL A 117 0.46 0.49 6.64
N CYS A 118 0.78 1.08 5.51
CA CYS A 118 0.15 2.28 4.99
C CYS A 118 -0.50 1.98 3.64
N ALA A 119 -1.64 2.65 3.38
CA ALA A 119 -2.23 2.63 2.05
C ALA A 119 -1.22 3.20 1.04
N THR A 120 -0.93 2.44 0.00
CA THR A 120 0.13 2.74 -0.96
C THR A 120 -0.39 2.59 -2.36
N ALA A 121 -0.39 3.66 -3.12
CA ALA A 121 -0.80 3.59 -4.50
C ALA A 121 0.22 2.79 -5.32
N ALA A 122 -0.22 1.78 -6.07
CA ALA A 122 0.67 0.93 -6.85
C ALA A 122 1.34 1.75 -7.96
N GLY A 123 2.66 1.77 -7.95
CA GLY A 123 3.46 2.59 -8.85
C GLY A 123 4.84 1.99 -9.04
N ILE A 124 5.61 2.58 -9.96
CA ILE A 124 7.01 2.22 -10.20
C ILE A 124 7.84 3.45 -9.86
N ASN A 125 8.81 3.28 -8.96
CA ASN A 125 9.59 4.38 -8.40
C ASN A 125 8.67 5.45 -7.80
N ASN A 126 8.66 6.65 -8.37
CA ASN A 126 7.82 7.79 -7.99
C ASN A 126 6.68 8.07 -8.97
N THR A 127 6.37 7.12 -9.86
CA THR A 127 5.35 7.29 -10.90
C THR A 127 4.15 6.39 -10.65
N ILE A 128 2.98 6.88 -11.05
CA ILE A 128 1.70 6.20 -10.94
C ILE A 128 0.83 6.51 -12.16
N LEU A 129 -0.04 5.57 -12.51
CA LEU A 129 -1.02 5.71 -13.58
C LEU A 129 -2.44 5.60 -13.02
N ALA A 130 -3.40 6.22 -13.70
CA ALA A 130 -4.81 5.96 -13.42
C ALA A 130 -5.14 4.47 -13.63
N GLY A 131 -6.03 3.93 -12.80
CA GLY A 131 -6.33 2.51 -12.70
C GLY A 131 -5.39 1.74 -11.76
N ALA A 132 -4.32 2.36 -11.26
CA ALA A 132 -3.45 1.71 -10.28
C ALA A 132 -4.20 1.33 -9.01
N ALA A 133 -4.05 0.07 -8.58
CA ALA A 133 -4.59 -0.41 -7.32
C ALA A 133 -3.94 0.30 -6.12
N VAL A 134 -4.59 0.22 -4.96
CA VAL A 134 -3.98 0.61 -3.68
C VAL A 134 -3.61 -0.66 -2.93
N MET A 135 -2.38 -0.71 -2.43
CA MET A 135 -1.79 -1.86 -1.74
C MET A 135 -1.47 -1.50 -0.30
N PRO A 136 -1.58 -2.44 0.65
CA PRO A 136 -1.04 -2.26 2.00
C PRO A 136 0.46 -2.57 1.98
N LYS A 137 1.31 -1.56 2.16
CA LYS A 137 2.79 -1.73 2.20
C LYS A 137 3.37 -1.14 3.46
N GLY A 138 4.61 -1.51 3.81
CA GLY A 138 5.27 -0.94 4.98
C GLY A 138 5.26 0.59 4.90
N CYS A 139 4.94 1.26 6.00
CA CYS A 139 4.96 2.73 6.03
C CYS A 139 6.39 3.23 5.78
N GLY A 140 6.56 4.08 4.77
CA GLY A 140 7.88 4.58 4.35
C GLY A 140 8.79 3.52 3.72
N GLU A 141 8.26 2.39 3.26
CA GLU A 141 9.03 1.33 2.60
C GLU A 141 9.80 1.86 1.38
N ARG A 142 11.06 1.44 1.26
CA ARG A 142 11.91 1.77 0.11
C ARG A 142 12.54 0.50 -0.43
N SER A 143 12.28 0.21 -1.70
CA SER A 143 12.86 -0.91 -2.43
C SER A 143 13.07 -0.52 -3.91
N PRO A 144 13.83 -1.31 -4.70
CA PRO A 144 14.13 -0.97 -6.10
C PRO A 144 12.91 -0.72 -7.00
N PHE A 145 11.71 -1.11 -6.58
CA PHE A 145 10.47 -0.94 -7.33
C PHE A 145 9.38 -0.21 -6.55
N LEU A 146 9.68 0.27 -5.33
CA LEU A 146 8.73 0.98 -4.48
C LEU A 146 9.44 2.12 -3.74
N GLU A 147 9.09 3.36 -4.09
CA GLU A 147 9.47 4.54 -3.30
C GLU A 147 8.22 5.07 -2.57
N ALA A 148 7.91 4.46 -1.43
CA ALA A 148 6.64 4.70 -0.74
C ALA A 148 6.45 6.17 -0.31
N GLN A 149 7.54 6.93 -0.14
CA GLN A 149 7.49 8.37 0.12
C GLN A 149 6.67 9.14 -0.94
N HIS A 150 6.60 8.68 -2.19
CA HIS A 150 5.80 9.35 -3.23
C HIS A 150 4.41 8.72 -3.42
N LEU A 151 4.20 7.53 -2.87
CA LEU A 151 3.04 6.68 -3.14
C LEU A 151 2.10 6.50 -1.92
N GLN A 152 2.48 7.02 -0.74
CA GLN A 152 1.72 6.91 0.51
C GLN A 152 1.21 8.23 1.08
N HIS A 153 1.52 9.38 0.46
CA HIS A 153 1.10 10.68 0.97
C HIS A 153 -0.13 11.20 0.25
N PHE A 154 -1.25 11.24 0.96
CA PHE A 154 -2.52 11.71 0.46
C PHE A 154 -2.88 13.09 1.00
N VAL A 155 -3.81 13.75 0.31
CA VAL A 155 -4.40 15.03 0.70
C VAL A 155 -5.92 14.89 0.64
N HIS A 156 -6.58 15.16 1.76
CA HIS A 156 -8.04 15.38 1.78
C HIS A 156 -8.34 16.73 1.15
N ARG A 157 -8.99 16.72 0.00
CA ARG A 157 -9.41 17.92 -0.72
C ARG A 157 -10.65 18.53 -0.06
N PRO A 158 -10.91 19.84 -0.25
CA PRO A 158 -12.12 20.49 0.27
C PRO A 158 -13.42 19.89 -0.24
N ASP A 159 -13.40 19.26 -1.41
CA ASP A 159 -14.54 18.54 -2.00
C ASP A 159 -14.72 17.12 -1.43
N GLY A 160 -13.95 16.72 -0.42
CA GLY A 160 -14.03 15.40 0.21
C GLY A 160 -13.26 14.30 -0.52
N ARG A 161 -12.68 14.55 -1.69
CA ARG A 161 -11.84 13.54 -2.36
C ARG A 161 -10.48 13.39 -1.68
N VAL A 162 -9.91 12.19 -1.78
CA VAL A 162 -8.58 11.88 -1.24
C VAL A 162 -7.62 11.71 -2.41
N GLU A 163 -6.75 12.70 -2.61
CA GLU A 163 -5.80 12.73 -3.71
C GLU A 163 -4.44 12.19 -3.26
N LEU A 164 -3.78 11.38 -4.08
CA LEU A 164 -2.35 11.16 -3.90
C LEU A 164 -1.61 12.47 -4.23
N ARG A 165 -0.90 13.02 -3.25
CA ARG A 165 -0.42 14.40 -3.23
C ARG A 165 0.23 14.83 -4.56
N GLY A 166 -0.42 15.77 -5.25
CA GLY A 166 0.13 16.43 -6.45
C GLY A 166 0.09 15.57 -7.71
N SER A 167 -0.54 14.40 -7.67
CA SER A 167 -0.66 13.51 -8.83
C SER A 167 -1.90 13.82 -9.69
N GLY A 168 -2.90 14.52 -9.13
CA GLY A 168 -4.21 14.64 -9.77
C GLY A 168 -5.00 13.33 -9.82
N LEU A 169 -4.55 12.29 -9.11
CA LEU A 169 -5.24 11.01 -8.96
C LEU A 169 -5.89 10.90 -7.57
N CYS A 170 -7.17 10.52 -7.56
CA CYS A 170 -8.00 10.38 -6.37
C CYS A 170 -8.32 8.91 -6.08
N LEU A 171 -8.31 8.57 -4.79
CA LEU A 171 -8.78 7.30 -4.25
C LEU A 171 -10.25 7.11 -4.61
N THR A 172 -10.54 6.07 -5.37
CA THR A 172 -11.85 5.85 -5.99
C THR A 172 -12.25 4.38 -5.86
N VAL A 173 -13.54 4.14 -5.60
CA VAL A 173 -14.11 2.78 -5.59
C VAL A 173 -14.69 2.42 -6.96
N GLY A 174 -14.68 1.12 -7.30
CA GLY A 174 -15.27 0.60 -8.54
C GLY A 174 -16.79 0.73 -8.59
N ASN A 175 -17.34 0.70 -9.81
CA ASN A 175 -18.78 0.80 -10.06
C ASN A 175 -19.56 -0.46 -9.65
N GLU A 176 -18.89 -1.61 -9.65
CA GLU A 176 -19.48 -2.91 -9.32
C GLU A 176 -19.17 -3.27 -7.87
N SER A 177 -20.14 -3.91 -7.21
CA SER A 177 -19.93 -4.59 -5.93
C SER A 177 -20.16 -6.08 -6.12
N ASP A 178 -19.49 -6.91 -5.33
CA ASP A 178 -19.78 -8.34 -5.23
C ASP A 178 -19.73 -8.84 -3.79
N SER A 179 -20.23 -10.04 -3.53
CA SER A 179 -20.16 -10.68 -2.23
C SER A 179 -18.76 -11.24 -1.97
N THR A 180 -18.41 -11.35 -0.70
CA THR A 180 -17.24 -12.13 -0.28
C THR A 180 -17.65 -13.61 -0.11
N PHE A 181 -17.06 -14.34 0.85
CA PHE A 181 -17.53 -15.66 1.25
C PHE A 181 -18.84 -15.59 2.06
N ASP A 182 -19.16 -14.44 2.66
CA ASP A 182 -20.44 -14.18 3.32
C ASP A 182 -21.36 -13.37 2.38
N PRO A 183 -22.60 -13.80 2.14
CA PRO A 183 -23.53 -13.10 1.24
C PRO A 183 -23.91 -11.69 1.70
N ASN A 184 -23.76 -11.37 2.98
CA ASN A 184 -24.06 -10.04 3.54
C ASN A 184 -22.89 -9.07 3.40
N HIS A 185 -21.69 -9.59 3.13
CA HIS A 185 -20.46 -8.82 3.03
C HIS A 185 -20.20 -8.47 1.57
N ARG A 186 -20.08 -7.17 1.28
CA ARG A 186 -19.92 -6.64 -0.06
C ARG A 186 -18.59 -5.91 -0.17
N TRP A 187 -17.93 -6.04 -1.31
CA TRP A 187 -16.68 -5.36 -1.60
C TRP A 187 -16.73 -4.70 -2.98
N ARG A 188 -15.89 -3.68 -3.16
CA ARG A 188 -15.63 -2.98 -4.42
C ARG A 188 -14.12 -2.87 -4.63
N THR A 189 -13.70 -2.81 -5.89
CA THR A 189 -12.31 -2.50 -6.23
C THR A 189 -11.95 -1.10 -5.72
N LEU A 190 -10.68 -0.91 -5.38
CA LEU A 190 -10.15 0.37 -4.91
C LEU A 190 -8.88 0.73 -5.70
N PHE A 191 -8.90 1.91 -6.30
CA PHE A 191 -7.85 2.32 -7.24
C PHE A 191 -7.71 3.83 -7.29
N MET A 192 -6.65 4.28 -7.95
CA MET A 192 -6.38 5.68 -8.24
C MET A 192 -6.98 6.06 -9.58
N GLN A 193 -7.84 7.08 -9.62
CA GLN A 193 -8.46 7.59 -10.86
C GLN A 193 -8.15 9.07 -11.02
N HIS A 194 -8.08 9.58 -12.25
CA HIS A 194 -8.03 11.04 -12.47
C HIS A 194 -9.17 11.71 -11.70
N CYS A 195 -8.83 12.65 -10.81
CA CYS A 195 -9.82 13.26 -9.93
C CYS A 195 -10.97 13.88 -10.75
N GLU A 196 -10.68 14.52 -11.88
CA GLU A 196 -11.68 15.13 -12.78
C GLU A 196 -12.64 14.13 -13.44
N GLN A 197 -12.24 12.86 -13.52
CA GLN A 197 -13.03 11.78 -14.11
C GLN A 197 -13.70 10.89 -13.06
N ALA A 198 -13.23 10.96 -11.80
CA ALA A 198 -13.77 10.19 -10.70
C ALA A 198 -15.15 10.74 -10.28
N PRO A 199 -16.24 9.96 -10.35
CA PRO A 199 -17.54 10.39 -9.84
C PRO A 199 -17.45 10.73 -8.36
N LEU A 200 -18.06 11.83 -7.93
CA LEU A 200 -18.01 12.26 -6.52
C LEU A 200 -18.59 11.18 -5.59
N SER A 201 -19.65 10.49 -6.01
CA SER A 201 -20.24 9.37 -5.25
C SER A 201 -19.27 8.21 -5.01
N HIS A 202 -18.21 8.06 -5.80
CA HIS A 202 -17.25 6.96 -5.69
C HIS A 202 -15.88 7.41 -5.16
N SER A 203 -15.70 8.71 -4.90
CA SER A 203 -14.38 9.27 -4.58
C SER A 203 -14.36 10.23 -3.41
N GLN A 204 -15.51 10.59 -2.83
CA GLN A 204 -15.58 11.40 -1.62
C GLN A 204 -15.49 10.52 -0.38
N TRP A 205 -14.56 10.83 0.52
CA TRP A 205 -14.31 10.09 1.75
C TRP A 205 -14.39 10.99 2.97
N ARG A 206 -14.78 10.41 4.10
CA ARG A 206 -14.81 11.07 5.41
C ARG A 206 -14.17 10.16 6.45
N PHE A 207 -13.45 10.76 7.39
CA PHE A 207 -12.95 10.04 8.55
C PHE A 207 -14.03 10.00 9.63
N VAL A 208 -14.33 8.82 10.15
CA VAL A 208 -15.36 8.59 11.16
C VAL A 208 -14.81 7.72 12.28
N VAL A 209 -14.83 8.21 13.51
CA VAL A 209 -14.55 7.39 14.69
C VAL A 209 -15.86 6.72 15.11
N PRO A 210 -16.00 5.38 15.04
CA PRO A 210 -17.19 4.69 15.52
C PRO A 210 -17.41 4.97 17.01
N LYS A 211 -18.67 5.09 17.42
CA LYS A 211 -18.97 5.17 18.86
C LYS A 211 -18.55 3.84 19.49
N SER A 212 -17.80 3.92 20.59
CA SER A 212 -17.56 2.76 21.44
C SER A 212 -18.92 2.25 21.91
N SER A 213 -19.26 1.01 21.56
CA SER A 213 -20.39 0.27 22.12
C SER A 213 -20.13 -0.09 23.58
#